data_AF-A0A3A1Y2W4-F1
#
_entry.id   AF-A0A3A1Y2W4-F1
#
_cell.length_a   1.000
_cell.length_b   1.000
_cell.length_c   1.000
_cell.angle_alpha   90.00
_cell.angle_beta   90.00
_cell.angle_gamma   90.00
#
_symmetry.space_group_name_H-M   'P 1'
#
loop_
_entity.id
_entity.type
_entity.pdbx_description
1 polymer ?
#
loop_
_entity_poly.entity_id
_entity_poly.type
_entity_poly.pdbx_seq_one_letter_code
_entity_poly.pdbx_strand_id
1 'polypeptide(L)'
;DMDVRGLVCAARSQILRASSMKEEFGNSVGNACSASSSDSENSKSRNAIIDAAQTLQLLKENGVFCADPFEWDFMSDIDDYVDEKSSVGKDNEKYNEKASSAKKTNSVISLSPSAVDSLWACPVCGLVNRQLLGPQPGSAATYFGTLIHETARWASENQHYDMPETEVDETEVDETEATNNSADYSPYSPLVRRSNAIANLMEKYYLSIVPELADIRDSKEHYSALAREKNIKRALHAIAQYFVTSYDQSTYALNSKKSENGILESLTKSEKSLESSIGRLQQAYCELQTSAHFGFNDITRVLNNTFKNANLQTVTTHDCYELMGALVGGWPDGASEDMQVHIHGRIDRMEKRINSDGSEHIRLLDYKTGKPLTASGVFNDLQLVCYQLALLFSDENPLIDASNAPIISRSVLFHVAKNDYPAQDHNVAENVYQPPLCVKNALNNNPLELRVGFKNMARLLDCPQLDDVAKNCPENVSESAWQSFISLNQSAKWSLTMISRVCYAAAAVRSHKIIAHPTSEHLKYCNGKQVCPACAGCIDTVYEVL
;
A
#
# COMPACT_ATOMS: atom_id res chain seq x y z
N ASP A 1 -3.33 17.22 -2.38
CA ASP A 1 -3.50 16.96 -0.95
C ASP A 1 -2.17 16.82 -0.25
N MET A 2 -1.74 17.88 0.44
CA MET A 2 -0.55 17.81 1.30
C MET A 2 -0.98 17.23 2.65
N ASP A 3 -0.29 16.18 3.10
CA ASP A 3 -0.35 15.68 4.47
C ASP A 3 -0.17 16.85 5.46
N VAL A 4 -0.95 16.84 6.53
CA VAL A 4 -0.87 17.78 7.66
C VAL A 4 0.58 17.90 8.17
N ARG A 5 1.33 16.79 8.18
CA ARG A 5 2.77 16.80 8.53
C ARG A 5 3.65 17.46 7.46
N GLY A 6 3.27 17.33 6.20
CA GLY A 6 3.92 18.03 5.08
C GLY A 6 3.75 19.55 5.17
N LEU A 7 2.58 20.02 5.61
CA LEU A 7 2.34 21.44 5.90
C LEU A 7 3.20 21.94 7.06
N VAL A 8 3.30 21.18 8.16
CA VAL A 8 4.21 21.49 9.28
C VAL A 8 5.67 21.57 8.80
N CYS A 9 6.13 20.59 8.02
CA CYS A 9 7.49 20.54 7.50
C CYS A 9 7.80 21.72 6.56
N ALA A 10 6.86 22.06 5.66
CA ALA A 10 6.99 23.19 4.75
C ALA A 10 7.06 24.54 5.50
N ALA A 11 6.18 24.74 6.49
CA ALA A 11 6.14 25.94 7.31
C ALA A 11 7.42 26.09 8.16
N ARG A 12 7.88 25.01 8.80
CA ARG A 12 9.17 24.98 9.53
C ARG A 12 10.35 25.33 8.62
N SER A 13 10.41 24.71 7.43
CA SER A 13 11.48 24.94 6.46
C SER A 13 11.50 26.39 5.95
N GLN A 14 10.34 27.04 5.88
CA GLN A 14 10.24 28.45 5.48
C GLN A 14 10.77 29.38 6.58
N ILE A 15 10.45 29.11 7.85
CA ILE A 15 10.97 29.84 9.01
C ILE A 15 12.50 29.65 9.12
N LEU A 16 13.00 28.43 8.98
CA LEU A 16 14.42 28.11 9.06
C LEU A 16 15.25 28.83 7.97
N ARG A 17 14.75 28.83 6.72
CA ARG A 17 15.41 29.52 5.61
C ARG A 17 15.52 31.03 5.87
N ALA A 18 14.53 31.62 6.54
CA ALA A 18 14.57 33.02 6.91
C ALA A 18 15.58 33.33 8.04
N SER A 19 15.81 32.41 8.98
CA SER A 19 16.87 32.56 10.00
C SER A 19 18.27 32.49 9.39
N SER A 20 18.53 31.59 8.44
CA SER A 20 19.85 31.48 7.78
C SER A 20 20.18 32.71 6.93
N MET A 21 19.18 33.36 6.31
CA MET A 21 19.37 34.62 5.57
C MET A 21 19.77 35.81 6.46
N LYS A 22 19.47 35.77 7.77
CA LYS A 22 19.93 36.80 8.71
C LYS A 22 21.42 36.66 9.07
N GLU A 23 21.97 35.44 9.03
CA GLU A 23 23.38 35.20 9.35
C GLU A 23 24.32 35.62 8.21
N GLU A 24 23.93 35.42 6.94
CA GLU A 24 24.74 35.84 5.78
C GLU A 24 24.82 37.37 5.62
N PHE A 25 23.80 38.12 6.03
CA PHE A 25 23.82 39.59 5.99
C PHE A 25 24.51 40.25 7.19
N GLY A 26 24.83 39.49 8.24
CA GLY A 26 25.50 39.99 9.45
C GLY A 26 27.01 40.23 9.30
N ASN A 27 27.65 39.69 8.25
CA ASN A 27 29.11 39.74 8.06
C ASN A 27 29.59 40.66 6.93
N SER A 28 28.72 41.49 6.35
CA SER A 28 29.07 42.44 5.29
C SER A 28 28.94 43.89 5.76
N VAL A 29 29.88 44.35 6.60
CA VAL A 29 30.12 45.79 6.77
C VAL A 29 31.00 46.27 5.61
N GLY A 30 30.39 46.92 4.63
CA GLY A 30 31.13 47.78 3.69
C GLY A 30 30.68 47.73 2.23
N ASN A 31 29.58 48.40 1.88
CA ASN A 31 29.57 49.52 0.92
C ASN A 31 28.13 49.89 0.56
N ALA A 32 27.81 51.17 0.75
CA ALA A 32 26.59 51.79 0.27
C ALA A 32 26.66 51.99 -1.25
N CYS A 33 25.61 51.58 -1.98
CA CYS A 33 25.00 52.27 -3.14
C CYS A 33 24.22 51.28 -4.04
N SER A 34 22.94 51.02 -3.74
CA SER A 34 21.86 50.76 -4.72
C SER A 34 20.57 50.35 -4.01
N ALA A 35 19.77 51.32 -3.57
CA ALA A 35 18.48 51.09 -2.93
C ALA A 35 17.35 51.43 -3.93
N SER A 36 16.77 50.42 -4.57
CA SER A 36 15.42 50.52 -5.17
C SER A 36 14.78 49.18 -5.57
N SER A 37 15.48 48.03 -5.53
CA SER A 37 14.89 46.70 -5.83
C SER A 37 14.77 45.76 -4.62
N SER A 38 15.52 46.01 -3.54
CA SER A 38 15.63 45.14 -2.35
C SER A 38 14.39 45.11 -1.46
N ASP A 39 13.57 46.17 -1.46
CA ASP A 39 12.45 46.29 -0.52
C ASP A 39 11.27 45.36 -0.88
N SER A 40 11.08 45.06 -2.17
CA SER A 40 9.97 44.21 -2.64
C SER A 40 10.21 42.71 -2.39
N GLU A 41 11.46 42.25 -2.48
CA GLU A 41 11.82 40.86 -2.16
C GLU A 41 11.84 40.63 -0.65
N ASN A 42 12.30 41.63 0.11
CA ASN A 42 12.32 41.57 1.57
C ASN A 42 10.89 41.61 2.17
N SER A 43 9.93 42.29 1.51
CA SER A 43 8.52 42.27 1.92
C SER A 43 7.84 40.93 1.60
N LYS A 44 8.12 40.32 0.43
CA LYS A 44 7.61 38.99 0.06
C LYS A 44 8.14 37.90 0.99
N SER A 45 9.42 37.96 1.35
CA SER A 45 10.04 37.05 2.32
C SER A 45 9.42 37.19 3.71
N ARG A 46 9.20 38.43 4.20
CA ARG A 46 8.47 38.68 5.46
C ARG A 46 7.05 38.12 5.46
N ASN A 47 6.30 38.32 4.38
CA ASN A 47 4.94 37.80 4.28
C ASN A 47 4.91 36.26 4.31
N ALA A 48 5.86 35.61 3.65
CA ALA A 48 5.98 34.16 3.67
C ALA A 48 6.32 33.59 5.07
N ILE A 49 7.08 34.34 5.88
CA ILE A 49 7.38 33.95 7.27
C ILE A 49 6.13 34.07 8.15
N ILE A 50 5.38 35.17 8.00
CA ILE A 50 4.14 35.39 8.74
C ILE A 50 3.12 34.32 8.39
N ASP A 51 2.96 34.01 7.10
CA ASP A 51 2.09 32.95 6.61
C ASP A 51 2.47 31.56 7.15
N ALA A 52 3.77 31.24 7.17
CA ALA A 52 4.28 30.01 7.78
C ALA A 52 4.00 29.93 9.29
N ALA A 53 4.18 31.03 10.03
CA ALA A 53 3.89 31.08 11.46
C ALA A 53 2.39 30.95 11.75
N GLN A 54 1.53 31.61 10.96
CA GLN A 54 0.08 31.49 11.06
C GLN A 54 -0.40 30.08 10.72
N THR A 55 0.23 29.42 9.74
CA THR A 55 -0.05 28.04 9.38
C THR A 55 0.27 27.09 10.55
N LEU A 56 1.42 27.24 11.21
CA LEU A 56 1.76 26.43 12.39
C LEU A 56 0.78 26.66 13.55
N GLN A 57 0.41 27.92 13.80
CA GLN A 57 -0.57 28.27 14.83
C GLN A 57 -1.93 27.62 14.55
N LEU A 58 -2.42 27.69 13.31
CA LEU A 58 -3.68 27.08 12.89
C LEU A 58 -3.64 25.56 13.05
N LEU A 59 -2.54 24.92 12.66
CA LEU A 59 -2.37 23.47 12.79
C LEU A 59 -2.35 23.05 14.27
N LYS A 60 -1.66 23.80 15.12
CA LYS A 60 -1.65 23.60 16.57
C LYS A 60 -3.05 23.69 17.16
N GLU A 61 -3.82 24.73 16.81
CA GLU A 61 -5.20 24.92 17.27
C GLU A 61 -6.15 23.79 16.82
N ASN A 62 -5.80 23.09 15.73
CA ASN A 62 -6.53 21.93 15.22
C ASN A 62 -5.97 20.58 15.69
N GLY A 63 -5.16 20.55 16.76
CA GLY A 63 -4.71 19.32 17.42
C GLY A 63 -3.46 18.67 16.83
N VAL A 64 -2.72 19.39 15.97
CA VAL A 64 -1.45 18.91 15.40
C VAL A 64 -0.31 19.29 16.35
N PHE A 65 0.00 18.43 17.31
CA PHE A 65 1.00 18.71 18.36
C PHE A 65 2.38 19.07 17.81
N CYS A 66 2.84 18.42 16.73
CA CYS A 66 4.12 18.76 16.12
C CYS A 66 4.16 20.15 15.45
N ALA A 67 3.02 20.84 15.28
CA ALA A 67 3.01 22.23 14.84
C ALA A 67 3.41 23.22 15.96
N ASP A 68 3.34 22.80 17.23
CA ASP A 68 3.68 23.62 18.39
C ASP A 68 5.20 23.74 18.57
N PRO A 69 5.79 24.95 18.54
CA PRO A 69 7.22 25.14 18.77
C PRO A 69 7.73 24.62 20.11
N PHE A 70 6.88 24.56 21.14
CA PHE A 70 7.25 24.03 22.46
C PHE A 70 7.33 22.50 22.51
N GLU A 71 6.73 21.81 21.53
CA GLU A 71 6.78 20.36 21.36
C GLU A 71 7.90 19.96 20.37
N TRP A 72 8.83 20.88 20.06
CA TRP A 72 9.95 20.61 19.18
C TRP A 72 11.13 20.11 20.01
N ASP A 73 11.59 18.89 19.72
CA ASP A 73 12.68 18.17 20.42
C ASP A 73 14.02 18.93 20.57
N PHE A 74 14.17 20.10 19.93
CA PHE A 74 15.38 20.91 19.95
C PHE A 74 15.24 22.24 20.73
N MET A 75 14.08 22.52 21.34
CA MET A 75 13.85 23.74 22.14
C MET A 75 13.77 23.48 23.65
N SER A 76 13.71 22.22 24.11
CA SER A 76 13.67 21.86 25.54
C SER A 76 14.96 22.20 26.29
N ASP A 77 16.08 22.34 25.58
CA ASP A 77 17.41 22.50 26.21
C ASP A 77 17.87 23.98 26.34
N ILE A 78 17.02 24.95 25.97
CA ILE A 78 17.40 26.38 25.98
C ILE A 78 17.08 27.07 27.32
N ASP A 79 16.22 26.50 28.16
CA ASP A 79 15.79 27.13 29.42
C ASP A 79 16.65 26.78 30.65
N ASP A 80 17.62 25.85 30.54
CA ASP A 80 18.48 25.44 31.65
C ASP A 80 19.72 26.33 31.90
N TYR A 81 19.81 27.49 31.22
CA TYR A 81 20.94 28.42 31.35
C TYR A 81 20.59 29.80 31.94
N VAL A 82 19.63 29.86 32.88
CA VAL A 82 19.38 31.07 33.68
C VAL A 82 19.28 30.77 35.19
N ASP A 83 20.43 30.94 35.84
CA ASP A 83 20.67 31.40 37.22
C ASP A 83 20.11 30.58 38.41
N GLU A 84 20.99 29.73 38.97
CA GLU A 84 20.90 29.28 40.36
C GLU A 84 21.00 30.48 41.32
N LYS A 85 19.88 30.86 41.94
CA LYS A 85 19.74 31.22 43.37
C LYS A 85 18.35 31.75 43.68
N SER A 86 17.47 30.93 44.27
CA SER A 86 16.92 31.14 45.62
C SER A 86 15.70 30.27 45.94
N SER A 87 15.77 29.65 47.12
CA SER A 87 14.69 29.26 48.05
C SER A 87 13.67 28.16 47.69
N VAL A 88 13.94 27.00 48.29
CA VAL A 88 13.04 26.06 49.00
C VAL A 88 11.59 26.54 49.22
N GLY A 89 10.63 25.68 48.83
CA GLY A 89 9.25 25.69 49.33
C GLY A 89 8.43 24.53 48.75
N LYS A 90 8.03 23.57 49.61
CA LYS A 90 7.04 22.52 49.34
C LYS A 90 5.68 23.15 48.97
N ASP A 91 4.95 22.57 48.02
CA ASP A 91 3.58 22.03 48.24
C ASP A 91 2.82 21.68 46.95
N ASN A 92 2.30 20.45 46.96
CA ASN A 92 0.97 20.01 46.53
C ASN A 92 0.60 19.91 45.04
N GLU A 93 0.62 18.67 44.55
CA GLU A 93 -0.61 17.89 44.33
C GLU A 93 -1.86 18.72 44.00
N LYS A 94 -1.96 19.25 42.77
CA LYS A 94 -3.23 19.73 42.21
C LYS A 94 -3.27 19.97 40.69
N TYR A 95 -2.39 19.30 39.94
CA TYR A 95 -2.39 19.37 38.46
C TYR A 95 -2.79 18.07 37.77
N ASN A 96 -3.22 17.04 38.52
CA ASN A 96 -3.56 15.72 37.97
C ASN A 96 -5.04 15.53 37.56
N GLU A 97 -5.89 16.56 37.68
CA GLU A 97 -7.32 16.44 37.35
C GLU A 97 -7.75 17.13 36.04
N LYS A 98 -6.84 17.85 35.36
CA LYS A 98 -7.10 18.43 34.03
C LYS A 98 -6.46 17.67 32.87
N ALA A 99 -5.54 16.74 33.14
CA ALA A 99 -4.95 15.85 32.14
C ALA A 99 -5.86 14.65 31.78
N SER A 100 -6.91 14.40 32.56
CA SER A 100 -7.83 13.28 32.40
C SER A 100 -8.98 13.54 31.43
N SER A 101 -9.20 14.77 30.95
CA SER A 101 -10.20 15.05 29.89
C SER A 101 -9.60 15.22 28.49
N ALA A 102 -8.27 15.21 28.34
CA ALA A 102 -7.57 15.30 27.05
C ALA A 102 -7.10 13.92 26.52
N LYS A 103 -7.23 12.84 27.30
CA LYS A 103 -6.77 11.48 26.96
C LYS A 103 -7.72 10.66 26.08
N LYS A 104 -8.74 11.27 25.49
CA LYS A 104 -9.83 10.57 24.77
C LYS A 104 -9.76 10.65 23.24
N THR A 105 -8.66 11.11 22.63
CA THR A 105 -8.69 11.55 21.23
C THR A 105 -7.76 10.86 20.24
N ASN A 106 -7.01 9.79 20.54
CA ASN A 106 -6.21 9.09 19.51
C ASN A 106 -6.24 7.55 19.60
N SER A 107 -7.42 6.93 19.58
CA SER A 107 -7.54 5.47 19.37
C SER A 107 -7.46 5.07 17.89
N VAL A 108 -7.64 6.02 16.96
CA VAL A 108 -7.63 5.78 15.51
C VAL A 108 -6.23 6.00 14.94
N ILE A 109 -5.70 5.00 14.24
CA ILE A 109 -4.41 5.09 13.53
C ILE A 109 -4.65 5.04 12.04
N SER A 110 -4.22 6.10 11.34
CA SER A 110 -4.34 6.19 9.88
C SER A 110 -3.08 5.67 9.18
N LEU A 111 -3.29 4.75 8.24
CA LEU A 111 -2.26 4.12 7.41
C LEU A 111 -2.70 4.05 5.95
N SER A 112 -1.73 4.20 5.04
CA SER A 112 -1.89 3.78 3.65
C SER A 112 -1.55 2.30 3.48
N PRO A 113 -2.11 1.61 2.46
CA PRO A 113 -1.75 0.22 2.15
C PRO A 113 -0.24 -0.04 2.02
N SER A 114 0.50 0.87 1.38
CA SER A 114 1.96 0.79 1.26
C SER A 114 2.72 1.01 2.57
N ALA A 115 2.15 1.79 3.49
CA ALA A 115 2.75 2.02 4.82
C ALA A 115 2.63 0.76 5.68
N VAL A 116 1.50 0.05 5.61
CA VAL A 116 1.29 -1.23 6.32
C VAL A 116 2.38 -2.23 5.94
N ASP A 117 2.61 -2.39 4.64
CA ASP A 117 3.59 -3.34 4.09
C ASP A 117 5.02 -2.98 4.55
N SER A 118 5.36 -1.69 4.54
CA SER A 118 6.66 -1.20 5.00
C SER A 118 6.89 -1.39 6.51
N LEU A 119 5.86 -1.12 7.32
CA LEU A 119 5.89 -1.28 8.77
C LEU A 119 5.96 -2.74 9.19
N TRP A 120 5.25 -3.63 8.49
CA TRP A 120 5.35 -5.07 8.72
C TRP A 120 6.73 -5.61 8.31
N ALA A 121 7.27 -5.16 7.18
CA ALA A 121 8.57 -5.59 6.68
C ALA A 121 9.70 -5.27 7.69
N CYS A 122 9.71 -4.06 8.24
CA CYS A 122 10.52 -3.70 9.39
C CYS A 122 9.94 -2.42 10.02
N PRO A 123 9.42 -2.47 11.26
CA PRO A 123 8.76 -1.31 11.85
C PRO A 123 9.75 -0.16 12.08
N VAL A 124 11.01 -0.44 12.42
CA VAL A 124 12.04 0.61 12.55
C VAL A 124 12.28 1.32 11.23
N CYS A 125 12.55 0.59 10.14
CA CYS A 125 12.74 1.20 8.83
C CYS A 125 11.48 1.94 8.36
N GLY A 126 10.30 1.37 8.57
CA GLY A 126 9.01 1.98 8.22
C GLY A 126 8.79 3.31 8.96
N LEU A 127 9.08 3.34 10.28
CA LEU A 127 8.96 4.55 11.09
C LEU A 127 10.02 5.58 10.75
N VAL A 128 11.30 5.20 10.61
CA VAL A 128 12.37 6.12 10.21
C VAL A 128 12.06 6.79 8.88
N ASN A 129 11.65 6.01 7.88
CA ASN A 129 11.28 6.54 6.57
C ASN A 129 10.06 7.47 6.60
N ARG A 130 9.19 7.35 7.61
CA ARG A 130 7.96 8.13 7.74
C ARG A 130 8.11 9.34 8.68
N GLN A 131 8.88 9.21 9.75
CA GLN A 131 8.99 10.19 10.84
C GLN A 131 10.19 11.13 10.66
N LEU A 132 11.32 10.62 10.16
CA LEU A 132 12.58 11.36 10.12
C LEU A 132 12.91 11.89 8.71
N LEU A 133 12.40 11.24 7.67
CA LEU A 133 12.53 11.74 6.31
C LEU A 133 11.34 12.65 6.01
N GLY A 134 11.57 13.96 5.92
CA GLY A 134 10.59 14.91 5.35
C GLY A 134 10.19 14.53 3.92
N PRO A 135 9.25 15.25 3.26
CA PRO A 135 8.78 14.93 1.92
C PRO A 135 9.96 14.66 0.97
N GLN A 136 10.16 13.40 0.62
CA GLN A 136 11.25 13.03 -0.27
C GLN A 136 10.82 13.37 -1.70
N PRO A 137 11.69 13.99 -2.52
CA PRO A 137 11.44 14.03 -3.96
C PRO A 137 11.19 12.59 -4.43
N GLY A 138 10.04 12.36 -5.07
CA GLY A 138 9.69 11.03 -5.54
C GLY A 138 10.79 10.53 -6.48
N SER A 139 11.30 9.33 -6.23
CA SER A 139 12.31 8.76 -7.12
C SER A 139 11.77 8.68 -8.56
N ALA A 140 12.65 8.77 -9.55
CA ALA A 140 12.26 8.54 -10.94
C ALA A 140 11.46 7.23 -11.13
N ALA A 141 11.71 6.19 -10.30
CA ALA A 141 10.93 4.94 -10.34
C ALA A 141 9.47 5.10 -9.92
N THR A 142 9.25 5.83 -8.82
CA THR A 142 7.92 6.16 -8.32
C THR A 142 7.18 7.00 -9.35
N TYR A 143 7.87 7.98 -9.94
CA TYR A 143 7.33 8.85 -10.97
C TYR A 143 6.84 8.08 -12.21
N PHE A 144 7.67 7.21 -12.78
CA PHE A 144 7.26 6.39 -13.92
C PHE A 144 6.16 5.39 -13.58
N GLY A 145 6.15 4.86 -12.35
CA GLY A 145 5.05 4.03 -11.84
C GLY A 145 3.72 4.77 -11.91
N THR A 146 3.68 5.99 -11.39
CA THR A 146 2.48 6.85 -11.41
C THR A 146 2.01 7.15 -12.83
N LEU A 147 2.92 7.41 -13.78
CA LEU A 147 2.54 7.64 -15.18
C LEU A 147 1.96 6.39 -15.86
N ILE A 148 2.47 5.19 -15.54
CA ILE A 148 1.91 3.94 -16.04
C ILE A 148 0.50 3.71 -15.47
N HIS A 149 0.30 3.96 -14.16
CA HIS A 149 -1.02 3.89 -13.52
C HIS A 149 -2.01 4.86 -14.18
N GLU A 150 -1.62 6.11 -14.38
CA GLU A 150 -2.42 7.13 -15.05
C GLU A 150 -2.76 6.74 -16.49
N THR A 151 -1.81 6.17 -17.23
CA THR A 151 -2.05 5.68 -18.60
C THR A 151 -3.02 4.50 -18.62
N ALA A 152 -2.91 3.57 -17.66
CA ALA A 152 -3.82 2.45 -17.52
C ALA A 152 -5.25 2.93 -17.15
N ARG A 153 -5.35 3.91 -16.23
CA ARG A 153 -6.61 4.58 -15.88
C ARG A 153 -7.24 5.22 -17.10
N TRP A 154 -6.50 6.05 -17.85
CA TRP A 154 -6.99 6.68 -19.07
C TRP A 154 -7.51 5.65 -20.09
N ALA A 155 -6.74 4.59 -20.34
CA ALA A 155 -7.10 3.56 -21.31
C ALA A 155 -8.37 2.78 -20.93
N SER A 156 -8.61 2.55 -19.63
CA SER A 156 -9.82 1.84 -19.18
C SER A 156 -11.01 2.77 -18.93
N GLU A 157 -10.83 3.85 -18.17
CA GLU A 157 -11.95 4.71 -17.76
C GLU A 157 -12.37 5.70 -18.84
N ASN A 158 -11.42 6.28 -19.58
CA ASN A 158 -11.75 7.30 -20.56
C ASN A 158 -12.00 6.69 -21.94
N GLN A 159 -11.23 5.66 -22.30
CA GLN A 159 -11.32 5.03 -23.63
C GLN A 159 -12.10 3.72 -23.64
N HIS A 160 -12.32 3.08 -22.49
CA HIS A 160 -13.00 1.78 -22.39
C HIS A 160 -12.36 0.68 -23.26
N TYR A 161 -11.03 0.69 -23.41
CA TYR A 161 -10.32 -0.29 -24.24
C TYR A 161 -10.36 -1.73 -23.69
N ASP A 162 -10.75 -1.90 -22.42
CA ASP A 162 -11.05 -3.19 -21.79
C ASP A 162 -12.44 -3.75 -22.14
N MET A 163 -13.25 -2.99 -22.89
CA MET A 163 -14.51 -3.46 -23.46
C MET A 163 -14.34 -3.86 -24.93
N PRO A 164 -14.85 -5.03 -25.35
CA PRO A 164 -14.68 -5.52 -26.73
C PRO A 164 -15.48 -4.71 -27.75
N GLU A 165 -16.55 -4.04 -27.32
CA GLU A 165 -17.44 -3.24 -28.18
C GLU A 165 -16.81 -1.90 -28.60
N THR A 166 -15.78 -1.45 -27.88
CA THR A 166 -15.09 -0.20 -28.17
C THR A 166 -14.34 -0.28 -29.51
N GLU A 167 -14.61 0.65 -30.41
CA GLU A 167 -13.86 0.75 -31.67
C GLU A 167 -12.41 1.20 -31.41
N VAL A 168 -11.47 0.49 -32.00
CA VAL A 168 -10.03 0.80 -31.93
C VAL A 168 -9.50 0.82 -33.35
N ASP A 169 -8.74 1.85 -33.70
CA ASP A 169 -8.06 1.91 -34.99
C ASP A 169 -6.87 0.93 -35.00
N GLU A 170 -7.06 -0.21 -35.65
CA GLU A 170 -6.05 -1.26 -35.79
C GLU A 170 -5.13 -1.05 -37.02
N THR A 171 -5.31 0.04 -37.80
CA THR A 171 -4.64 0.22 -39.09
C THR A 171 -3.15 0.56 -39.01
N GLU A 172 -2.68 1.10 -37.88
CA GLU A 172 -1.26 1.41 -37.64
C GLU A 172 -0.43 0.20 -37.17
N VAL A 173 -1.03 -0.97 -37.02
CA VAL A 173 -0.28 -2.18 -36.65
C VAL A 173 0.36 -2.75 -37.91
N ASP A 174 1.65 -2.46 -38.10
CA ASP A 174 2.46 -2.93 -39.22
C ASP A 174 2.20 -4.43 -39.49
N GLU A 175 1.52 -4.74 -40.61
CA GLU A 175 1.21 -6.12 -41.02
C GLU A 175 2.48 -6.97 -41.25
N THR A 176 3.64 -6.31 -41.30
CA THR A 176 4.94 -6.82 -41.71
C THR A 176 5.69 -7.64 -40.65
N GLU A 177 5.28 -7.63 -39.37
CA GLU A 177 5.85 -8.53 -38.34
C GLU A 177 4.93 -9.68 -37.92
N ALA A 178 3.63 -9.64 -38.28
CA ALA A 178 2.64 -10.66 -37.90
C ALA A 178 2.45 -11.78 -38.94
N THR A 179 3.04 -11.66 -40.13
CA THR A 179 2.81 -12.63 -41.22
C THR A 179 4.10 -13.06 -41.92
N ASN A 180 4.74 -14.10 -41.38
CA ASN A 180 5.61 -14.97 -42.17
C ASN A 180 5.37 -16.43 -41.78
N ASN A 181 4.18 -16.94 -42.14
CA ASN A 181 3.97 -18.26 -42.77
C ASN A 181 2.46 -18.51 -42.93
N SER A 182 1.99 -18.42 -44.17
CA SER A 182 0.64 -18.74 -44.61
C SER A 182 0.37 -20.25 -44.54
N ALA A 183 -0.05 -20.75 -43.37
CA ALA A 183 -0.66 -22.08 -43.22
C ALA A 183 -1.61 -22.25 -42.02
N ASP A 184 -1.55 -21.41 -40.98
CA ASP A 184 -2.41 -21.53 -39.79
C ASP A 184 -3.04 -20.18 -39.43
N TYR A 185 -4.33 -19.99 -39.76
CA TYR A 185 -5.11 -18.86 -39.25
C TYR A 185 -5.39 -19.10 -37.77
N SER A 186 -4.61 -18.46 -36.88
CA SER A 186 -4.88 -18.55 -35.44
C SER A 186 -6.18 -17.81 -35.11
N PRO A 187 -7.11 -18.41 -34.36
CA PRO A 187 -8.36 -17.76 -33.95
C PRO A 187 -8.12 -16.53 -33.05
N TYR A 188 -6.91 -16.40 -32.48
CA TYR A 188 -6.52 -15.31 -31.59
C TYR A 188 -5.85 -14.13 -32.31
N SER A 189 -5.64 -14.21 -33.64
CA SER A 189 -5.01 -13.14 -34.42
C SER A 189 -5.69 -11.77 -34.27
N PRO A 190 -7.04 -11.67 -34.20
CA PRO A 190 -7.71 -10.39 -33.91
C PRO A 190 -7.35 -9.82 -32.53
N LEU A 191 -7.24 -10.67 -31.51
CA LEU A 191 -6.85 -10.23 -30.16
C LEU A 191 -5.43 -9.65 -30.17
N VAL A 192 -4.52 -10.28 -30.91
CA VAL A 192 -3.13 -9.80 -31.06
C VAL A 192 -3.09 -8.41 -31.66
N ARG A 193 -3.77 -8.19 -32.80
CA ARG A 193 -3.82 -6.86 -33.44
C ARG A 193 -4.41 -5.81 -32.52
N ARG A 194 -5.57 -6.10 -31.90
CA ARG A 194 -6.23 -5.19 -30.97
C ARG A 194 -5.35 -4.84 -29.78
N SER A 195 -4.66 -5.81 -29.17
CA SER A 195 -3.75 -5.57 -28.05
C SER A 195 -2.60 -4.64 -28.43
N ASN A 196 -2.00 -4.83 -29.60
CA ASN A 196 -0.91 -3.97 -30.07
C ASN A 196 -1.41 -2.56 -30.44
N ALA A 197 -2.58 -2.44 -31.07
CA ALA A 197 -3.18 -1.14 -31.38
C ALA A 197 -3.46 -0.32 -30.10
N ILE A 198 -4.06 -0.94 -29.09
CA ILE A 198 -4.28 -0.31 -27.78
C ILE A 198 -2.95 0.09 -27.13
N ALA A 199 -1.94 -0.80 -27.16
CA ALA A 199 -0.62 -0.49 -26.61
C ALA A 199 0.02 0.74 -27.28
N ASN A 200 -0.07 0.87 -28.61
CA ASN A 200 0.43 2.02 -29.34
C ASN A 200 -0.29 3.32 -28.93
N LEU A 201 -1.61 3.27 -28.74
CA LEU A 201 -2.39 4.42 -28.25
C LEU A 201 -2.02 4.80 -26.82
N MET A 202 -1.81 3.80 -25.96
CA MET A 202 -1.30 4.00 -24.59
C MET A 202 0.09 4.62 -24.59
N GLU A 203 1.00 4.19 -25.47
CA GLU A 203 2.32 4.79 -25.63
C GLU A 203 2.24 6.25 -26.07
N LYS A 204 1.38 6.58 -27.04
CA LYS A 204 1.13 7.97 -27.47
C LYS A 204 0.61 8.82 -26.32
N TYR A 205 -0.34 8.32 -25.53
CA TYR A 205 -0.87 9.05 -24.37
C TYR A 205 0.22 9.24 -23.30
N TYR A 206 0.93 8.16 -22.95
CA TYR A 206 2.04 8.19 -21.99
C TYR A 206 3.05 9.27 -22.36
N LEU A 207 3.52 9.31 -23.60
CA LEU A 207 4.46 10.31 -24.08
C LEU A 207 3.92 11.74 -24.02
N SER A 208 2.60 11.94 -24.09
CA SER A 208 1.99 13.26 -24.01
C SER A 208 1.89 13.83 -22.59
N ILE A 209 1.93 12.96 -21.57
CA ILE A 209 1.90 13.35 -20.14
C ILE A 209 3.28 13.29 -19.47
N VAL A 210 4.28 12.71 -20.13
CA VAL A 210 5.67 12.71 -19.67
C VAL A 210 6.23 14.15 -19.72
N PRO A 211 6.83 14.67 -18.63
CA PRO A 211 7.48 15.98 -18.63
C PRO A 211 8.67 15.98 -19.57
N GLU A 212 9.06 17.17 -20.05
CA GLU A 212 10.26 17.30 -20.85
C GLU A 212 11.49 16.83 -20.06
N LEU A 213 12.31 15.97 -20.66
CA LEU A 213 13.50 15.38 -20.03
C LEU A 213 14.49 16.44 -19.48
N ALA A 214 14.44 17.67 -20.01
CA ALA A 214 15.22 18.81 -19.55
C ALA A 214 14.91 19.23 -18.09
N ASP A 215 13.77 18.80 -17.55
CA ASP A 215 13.36 19.09 -16.16
C ASP A 215 13.98 18.13 -15.13
N ILE A 216 14.58 17.01 -15.56
CA ILE A 216 15.27 16.06 -14.67
C ILE A 216 16.68 16.58 -14.39
N ARG A 217 16.84 17.30 -13.28
CA ARG A 217 18.11 17.94 -12.89
C ARG A 217 19.23 16.94 -12.53
N ASP A 218 18.89 15.70 -12.13
CA ASP A 218 19.88 14.66 -11.80
C ASP A 218 20.22 13.79 -13.02
N SER A 219 21.48 13.85 -13.46
CA SER A 219 21.99 13.03 -14.57
C SER A 219 21.86 11.52 -14.32
N LYS A 220 21.95 11.05 -13.07
CA LYS A 220 21.79 9.63 -12.74
C LYS A 220 20.33 9.19 -12.91
N GLU A 221 19.38 10.02 -12.50
CA GLU A 221 17.96 9.77 -12.74
C GLU A 221 17.62 9.82 -14.23
N HIS A 222 18.23 10.75 -14.97
CA HIS A 222 18.09 10.84 -16.43
C HIS A 222 18.59 9.58 -17.16
N TYR A 223 19.77 9.04 -16.81
CA TYR A 223 20.23 7.75 -17.37
C TYR A 223 19.35 6.57 -16.95
N SER A 224 18.84 6.59 -15.71
CA SER A 224 17.93 5.54 -15.24
C SER A 224 16.58 5.57 -15.95
N ALA A 225 16.12 6.75 -16.38
CA ALA A 225 14.91 6.95 -17.17
C ALA A 225 15.06 6.33 -18.57
N LEU A 226 16.17 6.64 -19.26
CA LEU A 226 16.48 6.07 -20.58
C LEU A 226 16.60 4.54 -20.54
N ALA A 227 17.23 3.99 -19.50
CA ALA A 227 17.34 2.54 -19.31
C ALA A 227 15.99 1.83 -19.08
N ARG A 228 14.90 2.57 -18.81
CA ARG A 228 13.58 2.03 -18.48
C ARG A 228 12.56 2.12 -19.61
N GLU A 229 12.87 2.78 -20.72
CA GLU A 229 11.95 2.91 -21.86
C GLU A 229 11.41 1.55 -22.32
N LYS A 230 12.29 0.55 -22.45
CA LYS A 230 11.90 -0.82 -22.82
C LYS A 230 10.97 -1.48 -21.79
N ASN A 231 11.16 -1.22 -20.50
CA ASN A 231 10.28 -1.76 -19.47
C ASN A 231 8.91 -1.05 -19.48
N ILE A 232 8.87 0.24 -19.85
CA ILE A 232 7.63 0.99 -20.03
C ILE A 232 6.84 0.40 -21.19
N LYS A 233 7.45 0.24 -22.37
CA LYS A 233 6.77 -0.39 -23.53
C LYS A 233 6.23 -1.78 -23.19
N ARG A 234 7.06 -2.62 -22.58
CA ARG A 234 6.64 -3.94 -22.08
C ARG A 234 5.45 -3.87 -21.13
N ALA A 235 5.47 -2.93 -20.20
CA ALA A 235 4.38 -2.74 -19.25
C ALA A 235 3.07 -2.34 -19.95
N LEU A 236 3.12 -1.37 -20.86
CA LEU A 236 1.94 -0.91 -21.61
C LEU A 236 1.37 -2.01 -22.50
N HIS A 237 2.21 -2.77 -23.21
CA HIS A 237 1.79 -3.94 -23.98
C HIS A 237 1.18 -5.05 -23.10
N ALA A 238 1.73 -5.31 -21.92
CA ALA A 238 1.16 -6.30 -21.00
C ALA A 238 -0.21 -5.87 -20.45
N ILE A 239 -0.37 -4.58 -20.12
CA ILE A 239 -1.66 -4.02 -19.67
C ILE A 239 -2.68 -4.07 -20.82
N ALA A 240 -2.30 -3.67 -22.03
CA ALA A 240 -3.18 -3.73 -23.21
C ALA A 240 -3.60 -5.17 -23.54
N GLN A 241 -2.66 -6.13 -23.48
CA GLN A 241 -2.99 -7.56 -23.62
C GLN A 241 -4.00 -7.97 -22.55
N TYR A 242 -3.78 -7.60 -21.29
CA TYR A 242 -4.71 -7.92 -20.22
C TYR A 242 -6.11 -7.33 -20.47
N PHE A 243 -6.22 -6.07 -20.87
CA PHE A 243 -7.50 -5.43 -21.21
C PHE A 243 -8.27 -6.20 -22.30
N VAL A 244 -7.58 -6.63 -23.36
CA VAL A 244 -8.22 -7.37 -24.45
C VAL A 244 -8.56 -8.81 -24.07
N THR A 245 -7.67 -9.50 -23.36
CA THR A 245 -7.81 -10.95 -23.10
C THR A 245 -8.58 -11.26 -21.82
N SER A 246 -8.76 -10.30 -20.92
CA SER A 246 -9.44 -10.51 -19.63
C SER A 246 -10.91 -10.13 -19.63
N TYR A 247 -11.55 -10.00 -20.80
CA TYR A 247 -12.99 -9.72 -20.85
C TYR A 247 -13.82 -10.88 -20.27
N ASP A 248 -13.52 -12.12 -20.66
CA ASP A 248 -14.16 -13.33 -20.11
C ASP A 248 -13.23 -14.54 -20.16
N GLN A 249 -13.70 -15.67 -19.61
CA GLN A 249 -12.91 -16.89 -19.51
C GLN A 249 -12.51 -17.50 -20.87
N SER A 250 -13.23 -17.22 -21.95
CA SER A 250 -12.96 -17.80 -23.28
C SER A 250 -11.72 -17.22 -23.96
N THR A 251 -11.38 -15.98 -23.58
CA THR A 251 -10.25 -15.21 -24.12
C THR A 251 -9.10 -15.08 -23.13
N TYR A 252 -9.26 -15.58 -21.91
CA TYR A 252 -8.27 -15.48 -20.83
C TYR A 252 -7.31 -16.67 -20.75
N ALA A 253 -6.18 -16.47 -20.07
CA ALA A 253 -5.14 -17.47 -19.85
C ALA A 253 -4.58 -18.06 -21.16
N LEU A 254 -4.09 -17.18 -22.04
CA LEU A 254 -3.43 -17.56 -23.29
C LEU A 254 -1.91 -17.51 -23.12
N ASN A 255 -1.19 -18.41 -23.78
CA ASN A 255 0.27 -18.30 -23.89
C ASN A 255 0.60 -17.20 -24.89
N SER A 256 1.51 -16.31 -24.50
CA SER A 256 1.92 -15.16 -25.32
C SER A 256 3.33 -15.37 -25.87
N LYS A 257 3.52 -15.05 -27.15
CA LYS A 257 4.85 -14.91 -27.76
C LYS A 257 5.04 -13.44 -28.07
N LYS A 258 6.13 -12.84 -27.56
CA LYS A 258 6.39 -11.41 -27.65
C LYS A 258 7.79 -11.11 -28.16
N SER A 259 7.92 -9.98 -28.85
CA SER A 259 9.21 -9.42 -29.22
C SER A 259 9.99 -8.90 -28.01
N GLU A 260 11.23 -8.46 -28.23
CA GLU A 260 12.08 -7.95 -27.16
C GLU A 260 11.45 -6.75 -26.42
N ASN A 261 10.70 -5.92 -27.14
CA ASN A 261 10.06 -4.70 -26.65
C ASN A 261 8.65 -4.94 -26.08
N GLY A 262 8.16 -6.17 -26.10
CA GLY A 262 6.85 -6.54 -25.55
C GLY A 262 5.70 -6.59 -26.56
N ILE A 263 5.97 -6.28 -27.84
CA ILE A 263 4.98 -6.40 -28.92
C ILE A 263 4.51 -7.84 -29.02
N LEU A 264 3.20 -8.04 -29.05
CA LEU A 264 2.59 -9.36 -29.07
C LEU A 264 2.63 -9.91 -30.51
N GLU A 265 3.31 -11.04 -30.70
CA GLU A 265 3.45 -11.71 -32.01
C GLU A 265 2.36 -12.75 -32.23
N SER A 266 2.08 -13.57 -31.21
CA SER A 266 1.04 -14.59 -31.29
C SER A 266 0.48 -14.96 -29.92
N LEU A 267 -0.75 -15.46 -29.94
CA LEU A 267 -1.43 -16.04 -28.79
C LEU A 267 -1.85 -17.47 -29.12
N THR A 268 -1.68 -18.36 -28.15
CA THR A 268 -2.16 -19.74 -28.21
C THR A 268 -2.87 -20.12 -26.91
N LYS A 269 -3.74 -21.12 -26.96
CA LYS A 269 -4.45 -21.58 -25.76
C LYS A 269 -3.46 -22.15 -24.75
N SER A 270 -3.57 -21.76 -23.47
CA SER A 270 -2.79 -22.41 -22.42
C SER A 270 -3.37 -23.80 -22.10
N GLU A 271 -2.49 -24.79 -21.98
CA GLU A 271 -2.82 -26.12 -21.45
C GLU A 271 -2.95 -26.11 -19.92
N LYS A 272 -2.48 -25.05 -19.26
CA LYS A 272 -2.51 -24.89 -17.81
C LYS A 272 -3.32 -23.66 -17.44
N SER A 273 -4.38 -23.87 -16.66
CA SER A 273 -5.22 -22.80 -16.13
C SER A 273 -5.74 -23.20 -14.76
N LEU A 274 -6.17 -22.21 -13.98
CA LEU A 274 -6.93 -22.47 -12.76
C LEU A 274 -8.33 -22.96 -13.14
N GLU A 275 -8.92 -23.79 -12.29
CA GLU A 275 -10.27 -24.33 -12.52
C GLU A 275 -11.34 -23.25 -12.34
N SER A 276 -11.11 -22.33 -11.41
CA SER A 276 -12.05 -21.24 -11.13
C SER A 276 -12.08 -20.19 -12.25
N SER A 277 -13.29 -19.81 -12.66
CA SER A 277 -13.53 -18.79 -13.69
C SER A 277 -13.18 -17.38 -13.21
N ILE A 278 -12.72 -16.52 -14.12
CA ILE A 278 -12.58 -15.07 -13.85
C ILE A 278 -13.89 -14.29 -13.98
N GLY A 279 -14.96 -14.92 -14.49
CA GLY A 279 -16.22 -14.25 -14.82
C GLY A 279 -16.10 -13.26 -15.99
N ARG A 280 -17.22 -12.70 -16.44
CA ARG A 280 -17.28 -11.68 -17.50
C ARG A 280 -17.17 -10.29 -16.88
N LEU A 281 -16.28 -9.46 -17.42
CA LEU A 281 -16.15 -8.06 -17.02
C LEU A 281 -17.45 -7.31 -17.26
N GLN A 282 -17.90 -6.52 -16.28
CA GLN A 282 -19.04 -5.62 -16.42
C GLN A 282 -18.59 -4.16 -16.35
N GLN A 283 -17.74 -3.85 -15.40
CA GLN A 283 -17.23 -2.51 -15.20
C GLN A 283 -15.88 -2.58 -14.49
N ALA A 284 -15.01 -1.61 -14.78
CA ALA A 284 -13.82 -1.36 -14.02
C ALA A 284 -13.80 0.07 -13.46
N TYR A 285 -13.18 0.22 -12.31
CA TYR A 285 -12.96 1.48 -11.62
C TYR A 285 -11.46 1.56 -11.36
N CYS A 286 -10.80 2.60 -11.84
CA CYS A 286 -9.37 2.79 -11.71
C CYS A 286 -9.07 3.92 -10.74
N GLU A 287 -7.93 3.85 -10.05
CA GLU A 287 -7.56 4.84 -9.01
C GLU A 287 -8.67 5.07 -7.96
N LEU A 288 -9.42 4.01 -7.64
CA LEU A 288 -10.61 4.08 -6.78
C LEU A 288 -10.19 4.49 -5.36
N GLN A 289 -10.60 5.68 -4.95
CA GLN A 289 -10.37 6.17 -3.59
C GLN A 289 -11.15 5.33 -2.57
N THR A 290 -10.49 4.99 -1.47
CA THR A 290 -11.09 4.21 -0.39
C THR A 290 -10.74 4.78 0.98
N SER A 291 -11.68 4.63 1.90
CA SER A 291 -11.59 5.01 3.31
C SER A 291 -12.37 3.98 4.14
N ALA A 292 -11.75 3.44 5.18
CA ALA A 292 -12.36 2.43 6.02
C ALA A 292 -11.85 2.51 7.45
N HIS A 293 -12.78 2.49 8.41
CA HIS A 293 -12.49 2.39 9.84
C HIS A 293 -12.96 1.06 10.40
N PHE A 294 -12.08 0.36 11.12
CA PHE A 294 -12.44 -0.87 11.83
C PHE A 294 -11.58 -1.09 13.07
N GLY A 295 -12.11 -1.77 14.07
CA GLY A 295 -11.38 -2.18 15.27
C GLY A 295 -11.57 -3.67 15.59
N PHE A 296 -11.07 -4.07 16.75
CA PHE A 296 -11.16 -5.46 17.21
C PHE A 296 -12.61 -5.94 17.41
N ASN A 297 -13.54 -5.06 17.75
CA ASN A 297 -14.96 -5.40 17.83
C ASN A 297 -15.53 -5.82 16.47
N ASP A 298 -15.17 -5.13 15.39
CA ASP A 298 -15.63 -5.43 14.04
C ASP A 298 -15.05 -6.75 13.53
N ILE A 299 -13.76 -6.97 13.80
CA ILE A 299 -13.07 -8.22 13.46
C ILE A 299 -13.66 -9.39 14.26
N THR A 300 -13.94 -9.20 15.55
CA THR A 300 -14.60 -10.19 16.41
C THR A 300 -15.99 -10.55 15.89
N ARG A 301 -16.75 -9.57 15.39
CA ARG A 301 -18.05 -9.80 14.75
C ARG A 301 -17.92 -10.73 13.55
N VAL A 302 -16.97 -10.45 12.65
CA VAL A 302 -16.71 -11.27 11.46
C VAL A 302 -16.24 -12.68 11.83
N LEU A 303 -15.32 -12.80 12.80
CA LEU A 303 -14.82 -14.08 13.31
C LEU A 303 -15.94 -14.92 13.95
N ASN A 304 -16.79 -14.28 14.76
CA ASN A 304 -17.94 -14.95 15.38
C ASN A 304 -18.99 -15.40 14.36
N ASN A 305 -19.16 -14.68 13.25
CA ASN A 305 -19.99 -15.15 12.15
C ASN A 305 -19.39 -16.42 11.52
N THR A 306 -18.06 -16.47 11.35
CA THR A 306 -17.36 -17.68 10.89
C THR A 306 -17.57 -18.85 11.84
N PHE A 307 -17.42 -18.64 13.15
CA PHE A 307 -17.64 -19.70 14.14
C PHE A 307 -19.08 -20.21 14.15
N LYS A 308 -20.08 -19.31 14.13
CA LYS A 308 -21.49 -19.70 14.03
C LYS A 308 -21.77 -20.53 12.78
N ASN A 309 -21.24 -20.12 11.63
CA ASN A 309 -21.41 -20.85 10.37
C ASN A 309 -20.77 -22.25 10.41
N ALA A 310 -19.74 -22.45 11.23
CA ALA A 310 -19.07 -23.71 11.46
C ALA A 310 -19.61 -24.51 12.67
N ASN A 311 -20.68 -24.04 13.33
CA ASN A 311 -21.22 -24.60 14.59
C ASN A 311 -20.17 -24.67 15.73
N LEU A 312 -19.30 -23.67 15.83
CA LEU A 312 -18.27 -23.53 16.85
C LEU A 312 -18.66 -22.48 17.89
N GLN A 313 -17.96 -22.48 19.04
CA GLN A 313 -18.20 -21.53 20.11
C GLN A 313 -17.70 -20.13 19.73
N THR A 314 -18.51 -19.11 19.98
CA THR A 314 -18.12 -17.71 19.78
C THR A 314 -17.16 -17.23 20.86
N VAL A 315 -16.37 -16.21 20.52
CA VAL A 315 -15.31 -15.66 21.35
C VAL A 315 -15.61 -14.21 21.73
N THR A 316 -14.98 -13.75 22.81
CA THR A 316 -15.04 -12.34 23.22
C THR A 316 -14.10 -11.48 22.37
N THR A 317 -14.24 -10.15 22.47
CA THR A 317 -13.27 -9.23 21.83
C THR A 317 -11.87 -9.42 22.39
N HIS A 318 -11.75 -9.65 23.70
CA HIS A 318 -10.48 -9.92 24.36
C HIS A 318 -9.82 -11.19 23.81
N ASP A 319 -10.57 -12.31 23.71
CA ASP A 319 -10.05 -13.55 23.10
C ASP A 319 -9.57 -13.31 21.67
N CYS A 320 -10.32 -12.54 20.86
CA CYS A 320 -9.95 -12.22 19.49
C CYS A 320 -8.67 -11.38 19.45
N TYR A 321 -8.54 -10.38 20.33
CA TYR A 321 -7.37 -9.53 20.46
C TYR A 321 -6.12 -10.34 20.81
N GLU A 322 -6.18 -11.17 21.85
CA GLU A 322 -5.05 -12.00 22.30
C GLU A 322 -4.66 -13.05 21.24
N LEU A 323 -5.65 -13.71 20.63
CA LEU A 323 -5.42 -14.66 19.55
C LEU A 323 -4.73 -14.00 18.35
N MET A 324 -5.21 -12.82 17.94
CA MET A 324 -4.60 -12.07 16.85
C MET A 324 -3.16 -11.64 17.18
N GLY A 325 -2.89 -11.26 18.43
CA GLY A 325 -1.55 -10.94 18.92
C GLY A 325 -0.62 -12.13 18.82
N ALA A 326 -1.06 -13.32 19.26
CA ALA A 326 -0.29 -14.55 19.13
C ALA A 326 0.09 -14.86 17.65
N LEU A 327 -0.82 -14.62 16.71
CA LEU A 327 -0.58 -14.85 15.27
C LEU A 327 0.52 -13.96 14.66
N VAL A 328 0.86 -12.83 15.30
CA VAL A 328 1.94 -11.93 14.89
C VAL A 328 3.16 -11.99 15.80
N GLY A 329 3.18 -12.90 16.78
CA GLY A 329 4.30 -13.09 17.70
C GLY A 329 4.24 -12.17 18.93
N GLY A 330 3.06 -11.65 19.26
CA GLY A 330 2.80 -10.69 20.33
C GLY A 330 2.53 -9.29 19.79
N TRP A 331 1.71 -8.55 20.51
CA TRP A 331 1.45 -7.15 20.19
C TRP A 331 2.60 -6.25 20.63
N PRO A 332 2.92 -5.20 19.85
CA PRO A 332 3.78 -4.14 20.34
C PRO A 332 3.00 -3.28 21.33
N ASP A 333 3.69 -2.52 22.18
CA ASP A 333 3.09 -1.78 23.31
C ASP A 333 2.07 -0.68 22.93
N GLY A 334 2.03 -0.30 21.66
CA GLY A 334 1.06 0.64 21.11
C GLY A 334 -0.30 0.02 20.80
N ALA A 335 -0.45 -1.30 20.97
CA ALA A 335 -1.72 -1.99 20.77
C ALA A 335 -2.64 -1.86 22.00
N SER A 336 -3.93 -1.72 21.74
CA SER A 336 -4.98 -1.74 22.75
C SER A 336 -6.26 -2.33 22.16
N GLU A 337 -7.12 -2.93 23.00
CA GLU A 337 -8.39 -3.53 22.54
C GLU A 337 -9.37 -2.50 21.93
N ASP A 338 -9.25 -1.22 22.31
CA ASP A 338 -10.04 -0.10 21.79
C ASP A 338 -9.41 0.57 20.55
N MET A 339 -8.27 0.06 20.08
CA MET A 339 -7.60 0.56 18.89
C MET A 339 -8.46 0.40 17.65
N GLN A 340 -8.51 1.46 16.84
CA GLN A 340 -9.13 1.46 15.52
C GLN A 340 -8.08 1.74 14.45
N VAL A 341 -8.20 1.03 13.35
CA VAL A 341 -7.37 1.23 12.16
C VAL A 341 -8.21 1.99 11.14
N HIS A 342 -7.63 3.06 10.61
CA HIS A 342 -8.13 3.77 9.45
C HIS A 342 -7.22 3.47 8.26
N ILE A 343 -7.76 2.76 7.25
CA ILE A 343 -7.05 2.52 5.99
C ILE A 343 -7.57 3.53 4.98
N HIS A 344 -6.67 4.34 4.44
CA HIS A 344 -6.97 5.29 3.36
C HIS A 344 -6.04 5.06 2.17
N GLY A 345 -6.57 5.12 0.96
CA GLY A 345 -5.74 4.90 -0.22
C GLY A 345 -6.49 4.96 -1.54
N ARG A 346 -5.83 4.44 -2.56
CA ARG A 346 -6.39 4.27 -3.90
C ARG A 346 -6.12 2.84 -4.34
N ILE A 347 -7.12 2.18 -4.88
CA ILE A 347 -6.99 0.88 -5.53
C ILE A 347 -6.73 1.16 -7.01
N ASP A 348 -5.59 0.70 -7.54
CA ASP A 348 -5.22 0.94 -8.94
C ASP A 348 -6.33 0.52 -9.91
N ARG A 349 -6.91 -0.66 -9.71
CA ARG A 349 -8.07 -1.15 -10.48
C ARG A 349 -8.95 -2.11 -9.68
N MET A 350 -10.25 -1.82 -9.61
CA MET A 350 -11.31 -2.72 -9.15
C MET A 350 -12.19 -3.12 -10.32
N GLU A 351 -12.41 -4.41 -10.52
CA GLU A 351 -13.30 -4.93 -11.56
C GLU A 351 -14.55 -5.55 -10.94
N LYS A 352 -15.73 -5.15 -11.42
CA LYS A 352 -17.00 -5.86 -11.17
C LYS A 352 -17.26 -6.84 -12.30
N ARG A 353 -17.55 -8.08 -11.94
CA ARG A 353 -17.67 -9.20 -12.88
C ARG A 353 -18.86 -10.07 -12.54
N ILE A 354 -19.43 -10.70 -13.55
CA ILE A 354 -20.54 -11.65 -13.40
C ILE A 354 -20.07 -13.02 -13.84
N ASN A 355 -20.23 -14.02 -12.99
CA ASN A 355 -19.95 -15.41 -13.33
C ASN A 355 -21.08 -16.05 -14.14
N SER A 356 -20.83 -17.22 -14.69
CA SER A 356 -21.82 -17.99 -15.45
C SER A 356 -23.07 -18.37 -14.65
N ASP A 357 -22.94 -18.44 -13.31
CA ASP A 357 -24.06 -18.70 -12.38
C ASP A 357 -24.83 -17.43 -11.98
N GLY A 358 -24.45 -16.27 -12.51
CA GLY A 358 -25.06 -14.97 -12.19
C GLY A 358 -24.52 -14.31 -10.92
N SER A 359 -23.57 -14.92 -10.20
CA SER A 359 -22.97 -14.32 -9.02
C SER A 359 -22.08 -13.12 -9.38
N GLU A 360 -22.18 -12.06 -8.59
CA GLU A 360 -21.35 -10.86 -8.73
C GLU A 360 -20.06 -10.98 -7.94
N HIS A 361 -18.94 -10.80 -8.63
CA HIS A 361 -17.60 -10.92 -8.09
C HIS A 361 -16.82 -9.62 -8.30
N ILE A 362 -16.01 -9.25 -7.31
CA ILE A 362 -15.01 -8.19 -7.41
C ILE A 362 -13.64 -8.84 -7.63
N ARG A 363 -12.81 -8.23 -8.50
CA ARG A 363 -11.37 -8.48 -8.58
C ARG A 363 -10.59 -7.19 -8.31
N LEU A 364 -9.53 -7.31 -7.53
CA LEU A 364 -8.65 -6.18 -7.18
C LEU A 364 -7.30 -6.38 -7.87
N LEU A 365 -6.86 -5.37 -8.62
CA LEU A 365 -5.59 -5.36 -9.32
C LEU A 365 -4.73 -4.23 -8.77
N ASP A 366 -3.43 -4.52 -8.62
CA ASP A 366 -2.39 -3.54 -8.31
C ASP A 366 -1.25 -3.70 -9.32
N TYR A 367 -0.90 -2.62 -10.03
CA TYR A 367 0.15 -2.66 -11.04
C TYR A 367 1.52 -2.42 -10.41
N LYS A 368 2.42 -3.39 -10.55
CA LYS A 368 3.79 -3.32 -10.05
C LYS A 368 4.79 -3.14 -11.19
N THR A 369 5.50 -2.00 -11.19
CA THR A 369 6.57 -1.69 -12.16
C THR A 369 7.96 -2.10 -11.67
N GLY A 370 8.07 -2.44 -10.38
CA GLY A 370 9.31 -2.86 -9.73
C GLY A 370 9.69 -4.33 -9.96
N LYS A 371 10.67 -4.80 -9.19
CA LYS A 371 11.11 -6.19 -9.22
C LYS A 371 9.94 -7.12 -8.81
N PRO A 372 9.75 -8.26 -9.50
CA PRO A 372 8.80 -9.28 -9.07
C PRO A 372 9.10 -9.80 -7.66
N LEU A 373 8.05 -9.90 -6.86
CA LEU A 373 8.11 -10.57 -5.57
C LEU A 373 8.19 -12.09 -5.76
N THR A 374 8.57 -12.80 -4.69
CA THR A 374 8.46 -14.26 -4.67
C THR A 374 6.99 -14.70 -4.67
N ALA A 375 6.70 -15.94 -5.05
CA ALA A 375 5.32 -16.48 -5.01
C ALA A 375 4.64 -16.31 -3.64
N SER A 376 5.38 -16.52 -2.55
CA SER A 376 4.89 -16.27 -1.19
C SER A 376 4.71 -14.78 -0.90
N GLY A 377 5.63 -13.92 -1.38
CA GLY A 377 5.48 -12.47 -1.27
C GLY A 377 4.22 -11.94 -1.96
N VAL A 378 3.93 -12.41 -3.18
CA VAL A 378 2.69 -12.04 -3.89
C VAL A 378 1.43 -12.51 -3.14
N PHE A 379 1.46 -13.73 -2.59
CA PHE A 379 0.30 -14.32 -1.90
C PHE A 379 -0.04 -13.61 -0.57
N ASN A 380 0.96 -13.11 0.15
CA ASN A 380 0.80 -12.47 1.47
C ASN A 380 1.00 -10.94 1.44
N ASP A 381 0.94 -10.32 0.27
CA ASP A 381 1.08 -8.87 0.10
C ASP A 381 0.01 -8.13 0.92
N LEU A 382 0.42 -7.26 1.85
CA LEU A 382 -0.50 -6.59 2.75
C LEU A 382 -1.19 -5.40 2.10
N GLN A 383 -0.66 -4.86 1.00
CA GLN A 383 -1.36 -3.82 0.24
C GLN A 383 -2.66 -4.38 -0.34
N LEU A 384 -2.65 -5.59 -0.90
CA LEU A 384 -3.87 -6.28 -1.35
C LEU A 384 -4.81 -6.64 -0.18
N VAL A 385 -4.29 -7.03 0.98
CA VAL A 385 -5.10 -7.22 2.20
C VAL A 385 -5.83 -5.92 2.55
N CYS A 386 -5.11 -4.79 2.54
CA CYS A 386 -5.66 -3.48 2.85
C CYS A 386 -6.75 -3.08 1.87
N TYR A 387 -6.59 -3.36 0.57
CA TYR A 387 -7.66 -3.09 -0.42
C TYR A 387 -8.92 -3.90 -0.14
N GLN A 388 -8.78 -5.17 0.24
CA GLN A 388 -9.93 -5.98 0.64
C GLN A 388 -10.62 -5.41 1.87
N LEU A 389 -9.85 -5.07 2.91
CA LEU A 389 -10.37 -4.47 4.14
C LEU A 389 -11.05 -3.13 3.89
N ALA A 390 -10.50 -2.31 2.98
CA ALA A 390 -11.05 -1.02 2.63
C ALA A 390 -12.44 -1.11 2.00
N LEU A 391 -12.74 -2.20 1.27
CA LEU A 391 -14.09 -2.44 0.75
C LEU A 391 -14.99 -3.16 1.77
N LEU A 392 -14.43 -4.09 2.55
CA LEU A 392 -15.16 -4.84 3.57
C LEU A 392 -15.71 -3.93 4.66
N PHE A 393 -14.87 -3.01 5.16
CA PHE A 393 -15.17 -2.07 6.24
C PHE A 393 -15.27 -0.62 5.75
N SER A 394 -15.62 -0.42 4.47
CA SER A 394 -15.75 0.91 3.86
C SER A 394 -16.64 1.82 4.73
N ASP A 395 -16.21 3.06 4.92
CA ASP A 395 -17.00 4.08 5.63
C ASP A 395 -18.34 4.31 4.91
N GLU A 396 -18.34 4.14 3.59
CA GLU A 396 -19.52 4.19 2.74
C GLU A 396 -19.86 2.79 2.22
N ASN A 397 -21.05 2.28 2.56
CA ASN A 397 -21.57 1.00 2.07
C ASN A 397 -20.61 -0.21 2.29
N PRO A 398 -20.27 -0.54 3.55
CA PRO A 398 -19.39 -1.65 3.86
C PRO A 398 -19.95 -2.99 3.35
N LEU A 399 -19.13 -3.76 2.63
CA LEU A 399 -19.59 -5.02 2.03
C LEU A 399 -20.03 -6.05 3.09
N ILE A 400 -19.45 -6.02 4.29
CA ILE A 400 -19.81 -6.96 5.37
C ILE A 400 -21.23 -6.76 5.90
N ASP A 401 -21.85 -5.61 5.68
CA ASP A 401 -23.21 -5.31 6.16
C ASP A 401 -24.27 -5.56 5.07
N ALA A 402 -23.86 -5.70 3.80
CA ALA A 402 -24.77 -5.94 2.68
C ALA A 402 -25.11 -7.43 2.54
N SER A 403 -26.41 -7.77 2.56
CA SER A 403 -26.87 -9.17 2.49
C SER A 403 -26.52 -9.88 1.18
N ASN A 404 -26.46 -9.13 0.07
CA ASN A 404 -26.11 -9.61 -1.25
C ASN A 404 -24.81 -8.96 -1.76
N ALA A 405 -23.86 -8.70 -0.86
CA ALA A 405 -22.58 -8.12 -1.23
C ALA A 405 -21.85 -9.00 -2.27
N PRO A 406 -21.26 -8.40 -3.31
CA PRO A 406 -20.37 -9.14 -4.21
C PRO A 406 -19.17 -9.69 -3.44
N ILE A 407 -18.66 -10.85 -3.88
CA ILE A 407 -17.50 -11.48 -3.26
C ILE A 407 -16.23 -10.90 -3.87
N ILE A 408 -15.28 -10.45 -3.05
CA ILE A 408 -13.93 -10.10 -3.52
C ILE A 408 -13.19 -11.41 -3.84
N SER A 409 -13.38 -11.89 -5.06
CA SER A 409 -13.00 -13.23 -5.49
C SER A 409 -11.49 -13.44 -5.57
N ARG A 410 -10.76 -12.42 -6.02
CA ARG A 410 -9.32 -12.46 -6.21
C ARG A 410 -8.71 -11.07 -6.08
N SER A 411 -7.60 -10.99 -5.36
CA SER A 411 -6.73 -9.81 -5.35
C SER A 411 -5.38 -10.20 -5.94
N VAL A 412 -4.85 -9.40 -6.85
CA VAL A 412 -3.70 -9.79 -7.68
C VAL A 412 -2.72 -8.63 -7.90
N LEU A 413 -1.44 -8.94 -7.78
CA LEU A 413 -0.37 -8.05 -8.23
C LEU A 413 -0.08 -8.32 -9.70
N PHE A 414 0.04 -7.28 -10.51
CA PHE A 414 0.45 -7.40 -11.90
C PHE A 414 1.84 -6.79 -12.11
N HIS A 415 2.87 -7.64 -12.15
CA HIS A 415 4.23 -7.23 -12.51
C HIS A 415 4.35 -6.99 -14.02
N VAL A 416 3.80 -5.86 -14.48
CA VAL A 416 3.52 -5.54 -15.89
C VAL A 416 4.75 -5.59 -16.81
N ALA A 417 5.94 -5.29 -16.31
CA ALA A 417 7.16 -5.33 -17.12
C ALA A 417 7.76 -6.75 -17.29
N LYS A 418 7.24 -7.74 -16.57
CA LYS A 418 7.84 -9.08 -16.45
C LYS A 418 6.88 -10.24 -16.73
N ASN A 419 5.61 -10.07 -16.40
CA ASN A 419 4.59 -11.09 -16.54
C ASN A 419 3.58 -10.69 -17.62
N ASP A 420 2.93 -11.68 -18.22
CA ASP A 420 1.88 -11.45 -19.22
C ASP A 420 0.50 -11.34 -18.57
N TYR A 421 0.33 -11.93 -17.39
CA TYR A 421 -0.91 -11.91 -16.61
C TYR A 421 -0.67 -11.55 -15.14
N PRO A 422 -1.70 -11.01 -14.45
CA PRO A 422 -1.66 -10.78 -13.01
C PRO A 422 -1.39 -12.06 -12.22
N ALA A 423 -0.61 -11.93 -11.14
CA ALA A 423 -0.22 -13.01 -10.22
C ALA A 423 0.22 -14.31 -10.92
N GLN A 424 0.87 -14.17 -12.08
CA GLN A 424 1.36 -15.29 -12.88
C GLN A 424 2.54 -15.99 -12.20
N ASP A 425 2.48 -17.31 -12.15
CA ASP A 425 3.58 -18.16 -11.68
C ASP A 425 3.49 -19.55 -12.32
N HIS A 426 4.63 -20.23 -12.53
CA HIS A 426 4.70 -21.50 -13.30
C HIS A 426 4.01 -21.45 -14.68
N ASN A 427 4.02 -20.28 -15.33
CA ASN A 427 3.31 -20.00 -16.60
C ASN A 427 1.79 -20.20 -16.52
N VAL A 428 1.20 -20.00 -15.34
CA VAL A 428 -0.24 -20.05 -15.13
C VAL A 428 -0.70 -18.67 -14.65
N ALA A 429 -1.67 -18.08 -15.36
CA ALA A 429 -2.28 -16.81 -14.98
C ALA A 429 -2.93 -16.92 -13.59
N GLU A 430 -2.71 -15.92 -12.74
CA GLU A 430 -3.27 -15.83 -11.38
C GLU A 430 -2.97 -16.99 -10.43
N ASN A 431 -1.99 -17.83 -10.75
CA ASN A 431 -1.67 -19.03 -9.98
C ASN A 431 -1.36 -18.74 -8.50
N VAL A 432 -0.89 -17.54 -8.18
CA VAL A 432 -0.61 -17.08 -6.81
C VAL A 432 -1.50 -15.91 -6.38
N TYR A 433 -2.74 -15.82 -6.91
CA TYR A 433 -3.71 -14.81 -6.48
C TYR A 433 -4.00 -14.92 -4.97
N GLN A 434 -4.28 -13.79 -4.34
CA GLN A 434 -4.72 -13.72 -2.96
C GLN A 434 -6.23 -14.01 -2.85
N PRO A 435 -6.66 -15.02 -2.07
CA PRO A 435 -8.07 -15.40 -1.96
C PRO A 435 -8.89 -14.34 -1.18
N PRO A 436 -10.23 -14.45 -1.20
CA PRO A 436 -11.09 -13.58 -0.41
C PRO A 436 -10.73 -13.69 1.08
N LEU A 437 -10.55 -12.55 1.77
CA LEU A 437 -10.44 -12.54 3.22
C LEU A 437 -11.75 -13.01 3.87
N CYS A 438 -12.87 -12.52 3.34
CA CYS A 438 -14.22 -12.80 3.78
C CYS A 438 -15.09 -13.34 2.64
N VAL A 439 -16.05 -14.19 2.97
CA VAL A 439 -17.17 -14.55 2.12
C VAL A 439 -18.43 -14.04 2.81
N LYS A 440 -19.07 -13.03 2.21
CA LYS A 440 -20.13 -12.24 2.85
C LYS A 440 -19.60 -11.58 4.13
N ASN A 441 -20.25 -11.83 5.27
CA ASN A 441 -19.96 -11.20 6.56
C ASN A 441 -19.12 -12.09 7.52
N ALA A 442 -18.44 -13.11 6.99
CA ALA A 442 -17.61 -14.05 7.74
C ALA A 442 -16.25 -14.24 7.04
N LEU A 443 -15.20 -14.55 7.79
CA LEU A 443 -13.91 -14.96 7.21
C LEU A 443 -14.12 -16.14 6.25
N ASN A 444 -13.37 -16.15 5.16
CA ASN A 444 -13.35 -17.24 4.20
C ASN A 444 -12.86 -18.52 4.88
N ASN A 445 -13.80 -19.42 5.17
CA ASN A 445 -13.52 -20.71 5.80
C ASN A 445 -13.67 -21.88 4.81
N ASN A 446 -13.46 -21.64 3.51
CA ASN A 446 -13.46 -22.69 2.49
C ASN A 446 -12.05 -23.27 2.29
N PRO A 447 -11.89 -24.54 1.85
CA PRO A 447 -10.58 -25.06 1.47
C PRO A 447 -9.88 -24.19 0.42
N LEU A 448 -8.56 -24.06 0.53
CA LEU A 448 -7.77 -23.35 -0.48
C LEU A 448 -7.71 -24.15 -1.79
N GLU A 449 -7.90 -23.47 -2.91
CA GLU A 449 -7.74 -24.06 -4.26
C GLU A 449 -6.29 -24.50 -4.49
N LEU A 450 -6.10 -25.69 -5.05
CA LEU A 450 -4.79 -26.22 -5.40
C LEU A 450 -4.16 -25.40 -6.53
N ARG A 451 -2.85 -25.18 -6.46
CA ARG A 451 -2.10 -24.34 -7.40
C ARG A 451 -1.13 -25.16 -8.22
N VAL A 452 -1.05 -24.89 -9.52
CA VAL A 452 -0.17 -25.63 -10.43
C VAL A 452 1.29 -25.40 -10.01
N GLY A 453 2.06 -26.48 -9.83
CA GLY A 453 3.45 -26.40 -9.36
C GLY A 453 3.61 -26.34 -7.83
N PHE A 454 2.52 -26.27 -7.07
CA PHE A 454 2.53 -26.28 -5.60
C PHE A 454 1.89 -27.57 -5.07
N LYS A 455 2.71 -28.43 -4.45
CA LYS A 455 2.24 -29.70 -3.85
C LYS A 455 1.28 -29.47 -2.67
N ASN A 456 1.48 -28.37 -1.95
CA ASN A 456 0.63 -27.90 -0.85
C ASN A 456 0.77 -26.38 -0.74
N MET A 457 -0.12 -25.76 0.04
CA MET A 457 -0.16 -24.32 0.24
C MET A 457 0.91 -23.78 1.20
N ALA A 458 1.66 -24.65 1.90
CA ALA A 458 2.64 -24.23 2.89
C ALA A 458 3.79 -23.40 2.29
N ARG A 459 4.10 -23.57 1.00
CA ARG A 459 5.08 -22.74 0.29
C ARG A 459 4.59 -21.32 -0.03
N LEU A 460 3.28 -21.11 -0.01
CA LEU A 460 2.66 -19.81 -0.26
C LEU A 460 2.39 -19.08 1.04
N LEU A 461 1.93 -19.79 2.07
CA LEU A 461 1.58 -19.22 3.37
C LEU A 461 2.83 -18.78 4.14
N ASP A 462 2.96 -17.48 4.37
CA ASP A 462 3.95 -16.91 5.28
C ASP A 462 3.26 -16.62 6.62
N CYS A 463 3.03 -17.66 7.44
CA CYS A 463 2.42 -17.53 8.76
C CYS A 463 3.23 -18.30 9.81
N PRO A 464 4.46 -17.86 10.14
CA PRO A 464 5.39 -18.64 10.96
C PRO A 464 4.86 -18.98 12.36
N GLN A 465 4.07 -18.09 12.96
CA GLN A 465 3.50 -18.30 14.30
C GLN A 465 2.28 -19.23 14.30
N LEU A 466 1.67 -19.47 13.14
CA LEU A 466 0.46 -20.29 13.05
C LEU A 466 0.73 -21.75 13.48
N ASP A 467 1.92 -22.26 13.21
CA ASP A 467 2.31 -23.63 13.60
C ASP A 467 2.44 -23.79 15.12
N ASP A 468 2.83 -22.72 15.84
CA ASP A 468 2.91 -22.72 17.29
C ASP A 468 1.53 -22.57 17.92
N VAL A 469 0.75 -21.58 17.45
CA VAL A 469 -0.65 -21.38 17.88
C VAL A 469 -1.51 -22.59 17.58
N ALA A 470 -1.21 -23.39 16.55
CA ALA A 470 -1.93 -24.63 16.27
C ALA A 470 -1.63 -25.77 17.27
N LYS A 471 -0.49 -25.72 17.97
CA LYS A 471 -0.04 -26.77 18.90
C LYS A 471 -0.28 -26.38 20.35
N ASN A 472 -0.10 -25.11 20.68
CA ASN A 472 -0.15 -24.58 22.03
C ASN A 472 -1.21 -23.47 22.10
N CYS A 473 -2.07 -23.55 23.13
CA CYS A 473 -3.00 -22.46 23.44
C CYS A 473 -2.19 -21.22 23.88
N PRO A 474 -2.34 -20.06 23.22
CA PRO A 474 -1.62 -18.85 23.61
C PRO A 474 -2.00 -18.39 25.02
N GLU A 475 -1.06 -17.73 25.70
CA GLU A 475 -1.34 -17.08 26.98
C GLU A 475 -2.49 -16.06 26.82
N ASN A 476 -3.40 -16.02 27.79
CA ASN A 476 -4.59 -15.16 27.83
C ASN A 476 -5.70 -15.45 26.78
N VAL A 477 -5.54 -16.46 25.92
CA VAL A 477 -6.63 -16.95 25.07
C VAL A 477 -7.41 -18.03 25.81
N SER A 478 -8.75 -17.93 25.87
CA SER A 478 -9.54 -19.00 26.48
C SER A 478 -9.43 -20.30 25.69
N GLU A 479 -9.41 -21.44 26.40
CA GLU A 479 -9.33 -22.77 25.77
C GLU A 479 -10.44 -22.97 24.72
N SER A 480 -11.66 -22.51 25.00
CA SER A 480 -12.77 -22.56 24.03
C SER A 480 -12.53 -21.75 22.76
N ALA A 481 -11.92 -20.57 22.88
CA ALA A 481 -11.59 -19.71 21.74
C ALA A 481 -10.50 -20.36 20.88
N TRP A 482 -9.45 -20.87 21.53
CA TRP A 482 -8.38 -21.59 20.86
C TRP A 482 -8.88 -22.82 20.11
N GLN A 483 -9.68 -23.67 20.76
CA GLN A 483 -10.28 -24.87 20.14
C GLN A 483 -11.14 -24.52 18.91
N SER A 484 -11.93 -23.44 19.01
CA SER A 484 -12.73 -22.96 17.88
C SER A 484 -11.85 -22.46 16.74
N PHE A 485 -10.78 -21.71 17.04
CA PHE A 485 -9.83 -21.24 16.03
C PHE A 485 -9.09 -22.37 15.31
N ILE A 486 -8.53 -23.35 16.04
CA ILE A 486 -7.78 -24.45 15.42
C ILE A 486 -8.67 -25.37 14.58
N SER A 487 -9.99 -25.36 14.82
CA SER A 487 -10.97 -26.09 14.02
C SER A 487 -11.28 -25.43 12.67
N LEU A 488 -10.85 -24.18 12.45
CA LEU A 488 -11.03 -23.49 11.17
C LEU A 488 -10.12 -24.02 10.06
N ASN A 489 -10.56 -23.83 8.82
CA ASN A 489 -9.76 -24.10 7.64
C ASN A 489 -8.59 -23.12 7.52
N GLN A 490 -7.59 -23.53 6.74
CA GLN A 490 -6.34 -22.80 6.57
C GLN A 490 -6.53 -21.40 5.99
N SER A 491 -7.55 -21.21 5.14
CA SER A 491 -7.97 -19.92 4.59
C SER A 491 -8.37 -18.92 5.69
N ALA A 492 -9.25 -19.31 6.62
CA ALA A 492 -9.71 -18.42 7.67
C ALA A 492 -8.59 -18.08 8.65
N LYS A 493 -7.73 -19.06 8.98
CA LYS A 493 -6.53 -18.85 9.80
C LYS A 493 -5.57 -17.87 9.14
N TRP A 494 -5.35 -18.02 7.83
CA TRP A 494 -4.53 -17.11 7.04
C TRP A 494 -5.15 -15.70 6.98
N SER A 495 -6.45 -15.58 6.71
CA SER A 495 -7.16 -14.29 6.68
C SER A 495 -7.02 -13.56 8.01
N LEU A 496 -7.26 -14.25 9.14
CA LEU A 496 -7.10 -13.65 10.46
C LEU A 496 -5.66 -13.21 10.70
N THR A 497 -4.67 -14.04 10.31
CA THR A 497 -3.24 -13.69 10.41
C THR A 497 -2.91 -12.44 9.61
N MET A 498 -3.41 -12.32 8.37
CA MET A 498 -3.17 -11.15 7.52
C MET A 498 -3.79 -9.89 8.12
N ILE A 499 -5.01 -9.98 8.66
CA ILE A 499 -5.66 -8.87 9.36
C ILE A 499 -4.85 -8.49 10.61
N SER A 500 -4.34 -9.47 11.36
CA SER A 500 -3.47 -9.22 12.51
C SER A 500 -2.21 -8.44 12.12
N ARG A 501 -1.60 -8.74 10.97
CA ARG A 501 -0.42 -7.99 10.47
C ARG A 501 -0.74 -6.52 10.20
N VAL A 502 -1.93 -6.23 9.67
CA VAL A 502 -2.41 -4.85 9.47
C VAL A 502 -2.58 -4.14 10.82
N CYS A 503 -3.22 -4.78 11.79
CA CYS A 503 -3.36 -4.23 13.15
C CYS A 503 -2.00 -4.07 13.84
N TYR A 504 -1.05 -4.98 13.63
CA TYR A 504 0.30 -4.89 14.16
C TYR A 504 1.01 -3.65 13.62
N ALA A 505 0.92 -3.41 12.31
CA ALA A 505 1.50 -2.23 11.69
C ALA A 505 0.90 -0.93 12.28
N ALA A 506 -0.41 -0.91 12.54
CA ALA A 506 -1.07 0.22 13.20
C ALA A 506 -0.56 0.44 14.64
N ALA A 507 -0.48 -0.64 15.43
CA ALA A 507 0.04 -0.60 16.79
C ALA A 507 1.51 -0.12 16.82
N ALA A 508 2.34 -0.60 15.89
CA ALA A 508 3.74 -0.23 15.77
C ALA A 508 3.96 1.29 15.58
N VAL A 509 3.00 2.01 14.96
CA VAL A 509 3.10 3.47 14.78
C VAL A 509 3.03 4.25 16.09
N ARG A 510 2.33 3.72 17.08
CA ARG A 510 2.15 4.34 18.39
C ARG A 510 3.06 3.77 19.46
N SER A 511 3.86 2.78 19.10
CA SER A 511 4.70 2.07 20.06
C SER A 511 5.86 2.93 20.56
N HIS A 512 6.06 2.93 21.87
CA HIS A 512 7.26 3.50 22.49
C HIS A 512 8.41 2.49 22.46
N LYS A 513 8.08 1.21 22.62
CA LYS A 513 9.02 0.09 22.55
C LYS A 513 8.51 -0.96 21.58
N ILE A 514 9.35 -1.27 20.58
CA ILE A 514 9.06 -2.33 19.63
C ILE A 514 10.23 -3.29 19.51
N ILE A 515 9.93 -4.59 19.63
CA ILE A 515 10.87 -5.65 19.26
C ILE A 515 10.63 -5.91 17.77
N ALA A 516 11.54 -5.39 16.94
CA ALA A 516 11.43 -5.51 15.50
C ALA A 516 12.02 -6.83 15.02
N HIS A 517 11.24 -7.57 14.24
CA HIS A 517 11.68 -8.78 13.54
C HIS A 517 11.62 -8.55 12.03
N PRO A 518 12.67 -7.95 11.41
CA PRO A 518 12.64 -7.66 9.99
C PRO A 518 12.43 -8.93 9.17
N THR A 519 11.57 -8.84 8.14
CA THR A 519 11.34 -9.97 7.26
C THR A 519 12.61 -10.35 6.50
N SER A 520 12.77 -11.63 6.21
CA SER A 520 13.94 -12.14 5.49
C SER A 520 14.10 -11.51 4.11
N GLU A 521 12.99 -11.10 3.48
CA GLU A 521 12.98 -10.37 2.21
C GLU A 521 13.48 -8.94 2.38
N HIS A 522 13.00 -8.21 3.39
CA HIS A 522 13.46 -6.86 3.68
C HIS A 522 14.97 -6.82 3.94
N LEU A 523 15.51 -7.78 4.72
CA LEU A 523 16.94 -7.85 5.03
C LEU A 523 17.86 -7.96 3.81
N LYS A 524 17.37 -8.54 2.71
CA LYS A 524 18.16 -8.68 1.46
C LYS A 524 18.40 -7.35 0.77
N TYR A 525 17.44 -6.42 0.86
CA TYR A 525 17.45 -5.16 0.10
C TYR A 525 17.40 -3.91 0.99
N CYS A 526 17.45 -4.07 2.31
CA CYS A 526 17.44 -2.96 3.25
C CYS A 526 18.64 -2.04 3.00
N ASN A 527 18.35 -0.79 2.62
CA ASN A 527 19.36 0.27 2.46
C ASN A 527 19.71 0.94 3.80
N GLY A 528 18.89 0.73 4.83
CA GLY A 528 19.04 1.34 6.15
C GLY A 528 19.90 0.54 7.12
N LYS A 529 20.72 -0.43 6.69
CA LYS A 529 21.51 -1.29 7.60
C LYS A 529 22.47 -0.54 8.52
N GLN A 530 22.82 0.71 8.17
CA GLN A 530 23.67 1.56 9.00
C GLN A 530 22.90 2.29 10.12
N VAL A 531 21.58 2.44 9.98
CA VAL A 531 20.73 3.22 10.89
C VAL A 531 19.73 2.33 11.63
N CYS A 532 19.25 1.26 11.00
CA CYS A 532 18.28 0.35 11.57
C CYS A 532 19.00 -0.77 12.36
N PRO A 533 18.98 -0.73 13.72
CA PRO A 533 19.62 -1.74 14.55
C PRO A 533 19.03 -3.14 14.33
N ALA A 534 17.72 -3.23 14.05
CA ALA A 534 17.06 -4.50 13.76
C ALA A 534 17.59 -5.14 12.47
N CYS A 535 17.81 -4.35 11.42
CA CYS A 535 18.36 -4.85 10.15
C CYS A 535 19.88 -5.05 10.18
N ALA A 536 20.57 -4.44 11.13
CA ALA A 536 22.01 -4.58 11.35
C ALA A 536 22.41 -5.84 12.14
N GLY A 537 21.44 -6.64 12.60
CA GLY A 537 21.70 -7.86 13.38
C GLY A 537 21.54 -7.68 14.89
N CYS A 538 20.63 -6.80 15.32
CA CYS A 538 20.27 -6.53 16.71
C CYS A 538 21.43 -5.98 17.54
N ILE A 539 21.62 -4.66 17.50
CA ILE A 539 22.16 -3.96 18.67
C ILE A 539 20.94 -3.70 19.56
N ASP A 540 20.96 -4.13 20.83
CA ASP A 540 19.92 -3.80 21.82
C ASP A 540 19.87 -2.28 22.01
N THR A 541 19.17 -1.57 21.13
CA THR A 541 18.92 -0.14 21.29
C THR A 541 17.70 0.03 22.18
N VAL A 542 17.96 0.35 23.44
CA VAL A 542 16.99 1.03 24.29
C VAL A 542 16.72 2.38 23.64
N TYR A 543 15.48 2.67 23.26
CA TYR A 543 15.07 4.06 23.06
C TYR A 543 15.03 4.69 24.45
N GLU A 544 16.12 5.31 24.88
CA GLU A 544 16.05 6.30 25.96
C GLU A 544 15.41 7.54 25.36
N VAL A 545 14.15 7.77 25.74
CA VAL A 545 13.49 9.05 25.52
C VAL A 545 13.75 9.86 26.79
N LEU A 546 14.47 10.98 26.64
CA LEU A 546 14.57 12.01 27.68
C LEU A 546 13.20 12.66 27.90
#